data_AF-A0A7R9JK06-F1
#
_entry.id   AF-A0A7R9JK06-F1
#
_cell.length_a   1.000
_cell.length_b   1.000
_cell.length_c   1.000
_cell.angle_alpha   90.00
_cell.angle_beta   90.00
_cell.angle_gamma   90.00
#
_symmetry.space_group_name_H-M   'P 1'
#
loop_
_entity.id
_entity.type
_entity.pdbx_description
1 polymer ?
#
loop_
_entity_poly.entity_id
_entity_poly.type
_entity_poly.pdbx_seq_one_letter_code
_entity_poly.pdbx_strand_id
1 'polypeptide(L)'
;HGEDGESCLLRTICESSGAPLRGTSFLGDILHVVFTPSSSNDEEDLGPEYYLAERQGLNGEDCEMIYEDCSLSLLELITNLEEE
;
A
#
# COMPACT_ATOMS: atom_id res chain seq x y z
N HIS A 1 21.23 4.87 5.06
CA HIS A 1 20.61 3.60 4.62
C HIS A 1 19.54 4.01 3.64
N GLY A 2 19.72 3.69 2.35
CA GLY A 2 18.66 3.92 1.37
C GLY A 2 17.59 2.90 1.69
N GLU A 3 16.38 3.37 1.96
CA GLU A 3 15.24 2.48 2.13
C GLU A 3 15.08 1.65 0.86
N ASP A 4 14.75 0.37 1.02
CA ASP A 4 14.35 -0.42 -0.12
C ASP A 4 12.97 0.08 -0.56
N GLY A 5 12.98 0.96 -1.56
CA GLY A 5 11.77 1.58 -2.09
C GLY A 5 10.75 0.54 -2.57
N GLU A 6 11.20 -0.66 -2.94
CA GLU A 6 10.34 -1.78 -3.27
C GLU A 6 9.61 -2.29 -2.02
N SER A 7 10.34 -2.55 -0.92
CA SER A 7 9.74 -2.96 0.36
C SER A 7 8.70 -1.96 0.87
N CYS A 8 9.00 -0.66 0.77
CA CYS A 8 8.03 0.38 1.14
C CYS A 8 6.81 0.44 0.23
N LEU A 9 6.97 0.21 -1.07
CA LEU A 9 5.85 0.12 -1.99
C LEU A 9 4.96 -1.08 -1.67
N LEU A 10 5.55 -2.25 -1.38
CA LEU A 10 4.82 -3.45 -0.98
C LEU A 10 4.08 -3.24 0.35
N ARG A 11 4.73 -2.61 1.35
CA ARG A 11 4.09 -2.22 2.61
C ARG A 11 2.87 -1.33 2.38
N THR A 12 3.00 -0.33 1.51
CA THR A 12 1.92 0.61 1.17
C THR A 12 0.72 -0.10 0.53
N ILE A 13 0.98 -1.02 -0.39
CA ILE A 13 -0.07 -1.83 -1.04
C ILE A 13 -0.79 -2.69 0.01
N CYS A 14 -0.04 -3.37 0.87
CA CYS A 14 -0.60 -4.16 1.95
C CYS A 14 -1.48 -3.31 2.88
N GLU A 15 -0.95 -2.21 3.40
CA GLU A 15 -1.67 -1.33 4.32
C GLU A 15 -2.93 -0.73 3.68
N SER A 16 -2.85 -0.27 2.42
CA SER A 16 -3.99 0.32 1.70
C SER A 16 -5.09 -0.70 1.38
N SER A 17 -4.74 -1.98 1.29
CA SER A 17 -5.69 -3.07 1.03
C SER A 17 -6.40 -3.54 2.30
N GLY A 18 -5.73 -3.45 3.46
CA GLY A 18 -6.28 -3.84 4.76
C GLY A 18 -7.02 -2.73 5.51
N ALA A 19 -6.56 -1.48 5.39
CA ALA A 19 -7.21 -0.31 5.97
C ALA A 19 -8.18 0.32 4.95
N PRO A 20 -9.44 0.60 5.30
CA PRO A 20 -10.37 1.24 4.39
C PRO A 20 -10.01 2.74 4.26
N LEU A 21 -9.05 3.06 3.40
CA LEU A 21 -8.89 4.42 2.88
C LEU A 21 -10.12 4.83 2.04
N ARG A 22 -10.87 3.84 1.54
CA ARG A 22 -12.11 4.01 0.78
C ARG A 22 -13.15 4.82 1.57
N GLY A 23 -13.61 5.91 0.98
CA GLY A 23 -14.71 6.72 1.50
C GLY A 23 -14.34 7.68 2.63
N THR A 24 -13.04 7.83 2.95
CA THR A 24 -12.55 8.84 3.92
C THR A 24 -12.36 10.21 3.27
N SER A 25 -11.86 10.23 2.04
CA SER A 25 -11.58 11.43 1.23
C SER A 25 -11.47 11.01 -0.25
N PHE A 26 -11.65 11.98 -1.17
CA PHE A 26 -11.37 11.74 -2.60
C PHE A 26 -9.92 11.32 -2.84
N LEU A 27 -8.99 11.89 -2.05
CA LEU A 27 -7.59 11.47 -2.09
C LEU A 27 -7.43 10.03 -1.62
N GLY A 28 -8.12 9.64 -0.55
CA GLY A 28 -8.17 8.25 -0.07
C GLY A 28 -8.68 7.28 -1.14
N ASP A 29 -9.72 7.67 -1.89
CA ASP A 29 -10.25 6.85 -3.00
C ASP A 29 -9.25 6.73 -4.17
N ILE A 30 -8.54 7.81 -4.52
CA ILE A 30 -7.47 7.76 -5.53
C ILE A 30 -6.35 6.83 -5.10
N LEU A 31 -5.86 6.99 -3.87
CA LEU A 31 -4.76 6.18 -3.34
C LEU A 31 -5.15 4.71 -3.28
N HIS A 32 -6.38 4.41 -2.88
CA HIS A 32 -6.91 3.05 -2.93
C HIS A 32 -6.74 2.47 -4.35
N VAL A 33 -7.19 3.16 -5.39
CA VAL A 33 -7.11 2.66 -6.76
C VAL A 33 -5.66 2.49 -7.22
N VAL A 34 -4.80 3.48 -6.94
CA VAL A 34 -3.38 3.44 -7.36
C VAL A 34 -2.62 2.28 -6.70
N PHE A 35 -2.93 1.97 -5.44
CA PHE A 35 -2.27 0.90 -4.68
C PHE A 35 -3.08 -0.41 -4.64
N THR A 36 -3.96 -0.63 -5.62
CA THR A 36 -4.68 -1.90 -5.81
C THR A 36 -4.16 -2.62 -7.07
N PRO A 37 -3.16 -3.52 -6.95
CA PRO A 37 -2.61 -4.28 -8.06
C PRO A 37 -3.68 -5.01 -8.90
N SER A 38 -4.71 -5.55 -8.26
CA SER A 38 -5.85 -6.20 -8.94
C SER A 38 -6.69 -5.27 -9.82
N SER A 39 -6.47 -3.95 -9.77
CA SER A 39 -7.09 -2.98 -10.69
C SER A 39 -6.33 -2.80 -12.01
N SER A 40 -5.12 -3.37 -12.13
CA SER A 40 -4.36 -3.38 -13.39
C SER A 40 -4.98 -4.37 -14.39
N ASN A 41 -5.10 -3.96 -15.66
CA ASN A 41 -5.53 -4.86 -16.74
C ASN A 41 -4.38 -5.70 -17.32
N ASP A 42 -3.14 -5.33 -17.01
CA ASP A 42 -1.92 -5.94 -17.53
C ASP A 42 -1.22 -6.67 -16.38
N GLU A 43 -1.76 -7.84 -16.01
CA GLU A 43 -1.21 -8.70 -14.95
C GLU A 43 0.20 -9.23 -15.28
N GLU A 44 0.62 -9.18 -16.54
CA GLU A 44 1.90 -9.71 -17.01
C GLU A 44 3.10 -8.78 -16.71
N ASP A 45 2.87 -7.49 -16.42
CA ASP A 45 3.94 -6.51 -16.17
C ASP A 45 4.22 -6.27 -14.68
N LEU A 46 3.30 -6.65 -13.79
CA LEU A 46 3.46 -6.52 -12.34
C LEU A 46 3.95 -7.84 -11.74
N GLY A 47 4.99 -7.75 -10.92
CA GLY A 47 5.54 -8.93 -10.22
C GLY A 47 4.53 -9.55 -9.23
N PRO A 48 4.64 -10.86 -8.95
CA PRO A 48 3.73 -11.57 -8.04
C PRO A 48 3.75 -11.01 -6.60
N GLU A 49 4.84 -10.39 -6.18
CA GLU A 49 5.02 -9.75 -4.88
C GLU A 49 3.98 -8.64 -4.61
N TYR A 50 3.59 -7.86 -5.63
CA TYR A 50 2.62 -6.79 -5.48
C TYR A 50 1.22 -7.34 -5.16
N TYR A 51 0.78 -8.37 -5.88
CA TYR A 51 -0.48 -9.06 -5.62
C TYR A 51 -0.48 -9.80 -4.28
N LEU A 52 0.68 -10.33 -3.88
CA LEU A 52 0.83 -10.96 -2.59
C LEU A 52 0.66 -9.94 -1.45
N ALA A 53 1.25 -8.75 -1.59
CA ALA A 53 1.08 -7.66 -0.64
C ALA A 53 -0.39 -7.23 -0.50
N GLU A 54 -1.10 -7.06 -1.62
CA GLU A 54 -2.54 -6.75 -1.63
C GLU A 54 -3.34 -7.81 -0.85
N ARG A 55 -3.07 -9.10 -1.13
CA ARG A 55 -3.76 -10.20 -0.45
C ARG A 55 -3.47 -10.25 1.05
N GLN A 56 -2.26 -9.95 1.48
CA GLN A 56 -1.91 -9.88 2.90
C GLN A 56 -2.72 -8.79 3.60
N GLY A 57 -2.81 -7.62 2.99
CA GLY A 57 -3.67 -6.53 3.47
C GLY A 57 -5.14 -6.94 3.57
N LEU A 58 -5.69 -7.52 2.51
CA LEU A 58 -7.08 -8.01 2.49
C LEU A 58 -7.36 -9.09 3.55
N ASN A 59 -6.36 -9.89 3.91
CA ASN A 59 -6.46 -10.90 4.96
C ASN A 59 -6.33 -10.32 6.39
N GLY A 60 -5.98 -9.03 6.52
CA GLY A 60 -5.74 -8.39 7.81
C GLY A 60 -4.43 -8.82 8.47
N GLU A 61 -3.43 -9.18 7.67
CA GLU A 61 -2.08 -9.47 8.17
C GLU A 61 -1.39 -8.19 8.67
N ASP A 62 -0.37 -8.35 9.52
CA ASP A 62 0.41 -7.21 10.03
C ASP A 62 1.47 -6.77 9.01
N CYS A 63 1.09 -5.80 8.18
CA CYS A 63 1.95 -5.26 7.11
C CYS A 63 3.22 -4.59 7.65
N GLU A 64 3.21 -4.04 8.87
CA GLU A 64 4.40 -3.42 9.46
C GLU A 64 5.43 -4.49 9.84
N MET A 65 4.98 -5.61 10.41
CA MET A 65 5.86 -6.75 10.70
C MET A 65 6.35 -7.46 9.43
N ILE A 66 5.53 -7.57 8.39
CA ILE A 66 5.92 -8.27 7.15
C ILE A 66 6.96 -7.47 6.36
N TYR A 67 6.84 -6.15 6.34
CA TYR A 67 7.72 -5.25 5.58
C TYR A 67 8.59 -4.40 6.53
N GLU A 68 9.28 -5.07 7.47
CA GLU A 68 10.09 -4.43 8.52
C GLU A 68 11.28 -3.61 7.98
N ASP A 69 11.75 -3.90 6.76
CA ASP A 69 12.81 -3.18 6.08
C ASP A 69 12.38 -1.77 5.61
N CYS A 70 11.08 -1.48 5.66
CA CYS A 70 10.54 -0.16 5.39
C CYS A 70 10.23 0.58 6.69
N SER A 71 10.95 1.67 6.98
CA SER A 71 10.70 2.48 8.18
C SER A 71 9.64 3.57 7.99
N LEU A 72 9.12 3.73 6.76
CA LEU A 72 8.16 4.77 6.39
C LEU A 72 6.88 4.18 5.78
N SER A 73 5.73 4.43 6.40
CA SER A 73 4.45 4.23 5.70
C SER A 73 4.15 5.46 4.82
N LEU A 74 4.04 5.26 3.50
CA LEU A 74 3.60 6.30 2.56
C LEU A 74 2.20 6.81 2.90
N LEU A 75 1.33 5.95 3.44
CA LEU A 75 -0.02 6.34 3.83
C LEU A 75 0.02 7.31 5.02
N GLU A 76 0.92 7.06 5.98
CA GLU A 76 1.12 7.93 7.13
C GLU A 76 1.69 9.29 6.72
N LEU A 77 2.54 9.34 5.69
CA LEU A 77 3.00 10.60 5.12
C LEU A 77 1.85 11.40 4.50
N ILE A 78 0.91 10.73 3.82
CA ILE A 78 -0.18 11.41 3.11
C ILE A 78 -1.27 11.89 4.08
N THR A 79 -1.60 11.12 5.12
CA THR A 79 -2.55 11.56 6.15
C THR A 79 -2.02 12.77 6.94
N ASN A 80 -0.71 12.84 7.19
CA ASN A 80 -0.09 14.00 7.83
C ASN A 80 -0.10 15.27 6.95
N LEU A 81 -0.23 15.13 5.62
CA LEU A 81 -0.31 16.28 4.70
C LEU A 81 -1.71 16.92 4.64
N GLU A 82 -2.75 16.24 5.13
CA GLU A 82 -4.11 16.83 5.22
C GLU A 82 -4.28 17.73 6.47
N GLU A 83 -3.30 17.79 7.39
CA GLU A 83 -3.34 18.66 8.57
C GLU A 83 -2.68 20.05 8.39
N GLU A 84 -2.18 20.40 7.19
CA GLU A 84 -1.67 21.75 6.85
C GLU A 84 -2.65 22.63 6.05
#